data_AF-A0A7V6GTR4-F1
#
_entry.id   AF-A0A7V6GTR4-F1
#
_cell.length_a   1.000
_cell.length_b   1.000
_cell.length_c   1.000
_cell.angle_alpha   90.00
_cell.angle_beta   90.00
_cell.angle_gamma   90.00
#
_symmetry.space_group_name_H-M   'P 1'
#
loop_
_entity.id
_entity.type
_entity.pdbx_description
1 polymer ?
#
loop_
_entity_poly.entity_id
_entity_poly.type
_entity_poly.pdbx_seq_one_letter_code
_entity_poly.pdbx_strand_id
1 'polypeptide(L)'
;MRLCKNCGTNNSFGSRYCEECGQKLEIKLEFPKIKKPVQINKNAIITLLILAVIITLLVLLISSSGRIEQSLDLYFSGLQKNQMERFIDAFPPQVEKIFTHGSKIDNIKHEDFRMTFDEDYADNLARFGNRFRVRYTVKVKEYWSKEEINSRKIQLYDIWGIPKTSVKDIITVNLRVTLRGDRQEQSYTMALDMVKIRGRWYVYPDYDAFMHTKP
;
A
#
# COMPACT_ATOMS: atom_id res chain seq x y z
N MET A 1 -3.39 -15.20 71.44
CA MET A 1 -4.02 -15.11 72.77
C MET A 1 -5.53 -14.89 72.59
N ARG A 2 -6.37 -15.47 73.44
CA ARG A 2 -7.84 -15.34 73.39
C ARG A 2 -8.39 -14.93 74.75
N LEU A 3 -9.08 -13.79 74.80
CA LEU A 3 -9.70 -13.30 76.03
C LEU A 3 -11.01 -14.07 76.31
N CYS A 4 -11.17 -14.60 77.52
CA CYS A 4 -12.44 -15.17 77.96
C CYS A 4 -13.43 -14.03 78.19
N LYS A 5 -14.55 -14.03 77.46
CA LYS A 5 -15.59 -13.00 77.63
C LYS A 5 -16.34 -13.08 78.97
N ASN A 6 -16.21 -14.19 79.70
CA ASN A 6 -16.89 -14.37 80.99
C ASN A 6 -16.06 -13.82 82.17
N CYS A 7 -14.79 -14.21 82.29
CA CYS A 7 -13.95 -13.82 83.44
C CYS A 7 -12.79 -12.87 83.08
N GLY A 8 -12.58 -12.57 81.79
CA GLY A 8 -11.49 -11.68 81.35
C GLY A 8 -10.10 -12.33 81.33
N THR A 9 -9.96 -13.62 81.62
CA THR A 9 -8.65 -14.30 81.53
C THR A 9 -8.19 -14.41 80.08
N ASN A 10 -6.91 -14.12 79.84
CA ASN A 10 -6.27 -14.35 78.55
C ASN A 10 -5.74 -15.79 78.44
N ASN A 11 -6.25 -16.51 77.45
CA ASN A 11 -5.93 -17.92 77.21
C ASN A 11 -4.98 -18.09 76.01
N SER A 12 -4.29 -19.21 75.98
CA SER A 12 -3.41 -19.60 74.88
C SER A 12 -4.16 -19.72 73.55
N PHE A 13 -3.46 -19.46 72.43
CA PHE A 13 -4.08 -19.52 71.11
C PHE A 13 -4.39 -20.98 70.73
N GLY A 14 -5.68 -21.33 70.66
CA GLY A 14 -6.13 -22.70 70.37
C GLY A 14 -6.87 -23.37 71.54
N SER A 15 -6.83 -22.82 72.75
CA SER A 15 -7.60 -23.33 73.91
C SER A 15 -9.10 -23.36 73.58
N ARG A 16 -9.76 -24.50 73.84
CA ARG A 16 -11.19 -24.72 73.58
C ARG A 16 -12.08 -24.26 74.74
N TYR A 17 -11.52 -24.19 75.95
CA TYR A 17 -12.16 -23.70 77.17
C TYR A 17 -11.21 -22.74 77.89
N CYS A 18 -11.74 -21.89 78.75
CA CYS A 18 -10.98 -20.98 79.60
C CYS A 18 -10.27 -21.77 80.69
N GLU A 19 -8.96 -21.57 80.82
CA GLU A 19 -8.08 -22.27 81.75
C GLU A 19 -8.39 -21.92 83.22
N GLU A 20 -8.99 -20.75 83.47
CA GLU A 20 -9.33 -20.30 84.84
C GLU A 20 -10.78 -20.58 85.24
N CYS A 21 -11.76 -20.34 84.36
CA CYS A 21 -13.18 -20.45 84.73
C CYS A 21 -13.94 -21.57 84.00
N GLY A 22 -13.28 -22.32 83.12
CA GLY A 22 -13.87 -23.45 82.41
C GLY A 22 -14.84 -23.10 81.26
N GLN A 23 -15.15 -21.82 81.02
CA GLN A 23 -16.06 -21.38 79.95
C GLN A 23 -15.54 -21.75 78.56
N LYS A 24 -16.39 -22.31 77.68
CA LYS A 24 -16.02 -22.65 76.29
C LYS A 24 -15.71 -21.40 75.46
N LEU A 25 -14.63 -21.45 74.67
CA LEU A 25 -14.20 -20.37 73.78
C LEU A 25 -14.61 -20.71 72.32
N GLU A 26 -15.42 -19.85 71.68
CA GLU A 26 -15.88 -20.06 70.31
C GLU A 26 -14.79 -19.78 69.27
N ILE A 27 -14.72 -20.62 68.21
CA ILE A 27 -13.77 -20.48 67.11
C ILE A 27 -14.54 -20.22 65.81
N LYS A 28 -14.24 -19.12 65.12
CA LYS A 28 -14.71 -18.86 63.77
C LYS A 28 -13.50 -18.84 62.82
N LEU A 29 -13.46 -19.76 61.86
CA LEU A 29 -12.46 -19.78 60.79
C LEU A 29 -13.16 -19.31 59.51
N GLU A 30 -12.60 -18.31 58.83
CA GLU A 30 -13.10 -17.85 57.53
C GLU A 30 -12.10 -18.20 56.42
N PHE A 31 -12.59 -18.78 55.33
CA PHE A 31 -11.78 -19.15 54.16
C PHE A 31 -12.06 -18.21 52.97
N PRO A 32 -11.04 -17.81 52.18
CA PRO A 32 -11.21 -16.89 51.07
C PRO A 32 -11.89 -17.54 49.84
N LYS A 33 -12.76 -16.78 49.16
CA LYS A 33 -13.49 -17.23 47.95
C LYS A 33 -12.65 -17.03 46.68
N ILE A 34 -12.49 -18.08 45.88
CA ILE A 34 -11.79 -18.07 44.57
C ILE A 34 -12.77 -17.64 43.45
N LYS A 35 -12.35 -16.74 42.55
CA LYS A 35 -13.15 -16.29 41.38
C LYS A 35 -13.12 -17.34 40.24
N LYS A 36 -14.27 -17.52 39.55
CA LYS A 36 -14.46 -18.52 38.48
C LYS A 36 -13.80 -18.11 37.14
N PRO A 37 -13.40 -19.08 36.29
CA PRO A 37 -12.79 -18.80 34.99
C PRO A 37 -13.81 -18.28 33.95
N VAL A 38 -13.33 -17.38 33.09
CA VAL A 38 -14.12 -16.74 32.02
C VAL A 38 -14.48 -17.76 30.94
N GLN A 39 -15.77 -17.89 30.63
CA GLN A 39 -16.26 -18.76 29.55
C GLN A 39 -16.37 -17.97 28.24
N ILE A 40 -15.67 -18.41 27.19
CA ILE A 40 -15.63 -17.73 25.89
C ILE A 40 -16.55 -18.46 24.89
N ASN A 41 -17.43 -17.72 24.22
CA ASN A 41 -18.36 -18.25 23.22
C ASN A 41 -17.67 -18.49 21.87
N LYS A 42 -17.68 -19.72 21.38
CA LYS A 42 -17.08 -20.13 20.10
C LYS A 42 -17.65 -19.39 18.89
N ASN A 43 -18.93 -19.02 18.91
CA ASN A 43 -19.56 -18.28 17.81
C ASN A 43 -19.04 -16.85 17.73
N ALA A 44 -18.70 -16.24 18.88
CA ALA A 44 -18.09 -14.92 18.91
C ALA A 44 -16.68 -14.93 18.29
N ILE A 45 -15.93 -16.03 18.49
CA ILE A 45 -14.61 -16.22 17.87
C ILE A 45 -14.75 -16.35 16.34
N ILE A 46 -15.71 -17.14 15.86
CA ILE A 46 -15.94 -17.34 14.42
C ILE A 46 -16.34 -16.02 13.74
N THR A 47 -17.25 -15.24 14.34
CA THR A 47 -17.65 -13.94 13.81
C THR A 47 -16.49 -12.95 13.77
N LEU A 48 -15.64 -12.94 14.80
CA LEU A 48 -14.45 -12.09 14.84
C LEU A 48 -13.44 -12.45 13.74
N LEU A 49 -13.24 -13.75 13.48
CA LEU A 49 -12.36 -14.23 12.41
C LEU A 49 -12.86 -13.85 11.02
N ILE A 50 -14.16 -14.01 10.75
CA ILE A 50 -14.77 -13.62 9.46
C ILE A 50 -14.63 -12.10 9.24
N LEU A 51 -14.90 -11.30 10.27
CA LEU A 51 -14.74 -9.85 10.21
C LEU A 51 -13.28 -9.45 9.93
N ALA A 52 -12.32 -10.10 10.58
CA ALA A 52 -10.89 -9.85 10.35
C ALA A 52 -10.45 -10.19 8.92
N VAL A 53 -10.94 -11.28 8.35
CA VAL A 53 -10.67 -11.67 6.95
C VAL A 53 -11.25 -10.65 5.97
N ILE A 54 -12.49 -10.20 6.19
CA ILE A 54 -13.13 -9.17 5.35
C ILE A 54 -12.36 -7.85 5.43
N ILE A 55 -11.96 -7.42 6.63
CA ILE A 55 -11.16 -6.20 6.81
C ILE A 55 -9.80 -6.35 6.11
N THR A 56 -9.18 -7.52 6.18
CA THR A 56 -7.89 -7.77 5.51
C THR A 56 -8.04 -7.75 3.99
N LEU A 57 -9.11 -8.34 3.44
CA LEU A 57 -9.44 -8.25 2.00
C LEU A 57 -9.74 -6.81 1.58
N LEU A 58 -10.48 -6.05 2.38
CA LEU A 58 -10.74 -4.63 2.12
C LEU A 58 -9.45 -3.81 2.18
N VAL A 59 -8.58 -4.05 3.17
CA VAL A 59 -7.27 -3.39 3.27
C VAL A 59 -6.41 -3.75 2.08
N LEU A 60 -6.39 -5.00 1.61
CA LEU A 60 -5.67 -5.42 0.40
C LEU A 60 -6.21 -4.77 -0.88
N LEU A 61 -7.53 -4.62 -0.98
CA LEU A 61 -8.18 -3.90 -2.09
C LEU A 61 -7.84 -2.41 -2.07
N ILE A 62 -7.88 -1.76 -0.90
CA ILE A 62 -7.58 -0.33 -0.74
C ILE A 62 -6.07 -0.04 -0.87
N SER A 63 -5.21 -0.92 -0.37
CA SER A 63 -3.75 -0.75 -0.42
C SER A 63 -3.15 -1.09 -1.79
N SER A 64 -3.88 -1.81 -2.64
CA SER A 64 -3.50 -2.00 -4.05
C SER A 64 -4.00 -0.85 -4.93
N SER A 65 -5.28 -0.47 -4.86
CA SER A 65 -5.84 0.58 -5.71
C SER A 65 -5.46 1.99 -5.24
N GLY A 66 -4.26 2.45 -5.58
CA GLY A 66 -3.80 3.80 -5.23
C GLY A 66 -2.31 3.96 -5.05
N ARG A 67 -1.52 2.92 -5.33
CA ARG A 67 -0.06 2.97 -5.33
C ARG A 67 0.46 3.38 -6.70
N ILE A 68 1.36 4.36 -6.72
CA ILE A 68 2.02 4.81 -7.96
C ILE A 68 2.88 3.71 -8.58
N GLU A 69 3.41 2.80 -7.73
CA GLU A 69 4.30 1.73 -8.17
C GLU A 69 3.62 0.78 -9.15
N GLN A 70 2.29 0.62 -9.10
CA GLN A 70 1.57 -0.24 -10.04
C GLN A 70 1.72 0.24 -11.49
N SER A 71 1.58 1.55 -11.71
CA SER A 71 1.66 2.13 -13.05
C SER A 71 3.11 2.28 -13.50
N LEU A 72 4.03 2.57 -12.57
CA LEU A 72 5.47 2.53 -12.86
C LEU A 72 5.94 1.11 -13.21
N ASP A 73 5.42 0.07 -12.55
CA ASP A 73 5.73 -1.31 -12.87
C ASP A 73 5.26 -1.66 -14.29
N LEU A 74 4.06 -1.24 -14.69
CA LEU A 74 3.57 -1.39 -16.06
C LEU A 74 4.49 -0.68 -17.06
N TYR A 75 4.81 0.60 -16.81
CA TYR A 75 5.69 1.42 -17.64
C TYR A 75 7.07 0.78 -17.86
N PHE A 76 7.82 0.53 -16.78
CA PHE A 76 9.19 0.02 -16.88
C PHE A 76 9.26 -1.44 -17.31
N SER A 77 8.28 -2.28 -16.93
CA SER A 77 8.27 -3.67 -17.40
C SER A 77 7.84 -3.80 -18.86
N GLY A 78 7.00 -2.88 -19.36
CA GLY A 78 6.70 -2.73 -20.78
C GLY A 78 7.97 -2.46 -21.58
N LEU A 79 8.74 -1.43 -21.19
CA LEU A 79 10.03 -1.09 -21.81
C LEU A 79 11.04 -2.24 -21.73
N GLN A 80 11.19 -2.86 -20.55
CA GLN A 80 12.16 -3.96 -20.35
C GLN A 80 11.85 -5.20 -21.19
N LYS A 81 10.57 -5.47 -21.48
CA LYS A 81 10.14 -6.71 -22.15
C LYS A 81 9.73 -6.52 -23.60
N ASN A 82 9.89 -5.31 -24.13
CA ASN A 82 9.33 -4.90 -25.40
C ASN A 82 7.80 -5.13 -25.52
N GLN A 83 7.06 -4.89 -24.43
CA GLN A 83 5.61 -5.11 -24.33
C GLN A 83 4.88 -3.76 -24.35
N MET A 84 4.66 -3.21 -25.55
CA MET A 84 4.03 -1.90 -25.72
C MET A 84 2.63 -1.82 -25.10
N GLU A 85 1.81 -2.86 -25.21
CA GLU A 85 0.48 -2.91 -24.57
C GLU A 85 0.59 -2.66 -23.06
N ARG A 86 1.54 -3.35 -22.42
CA ARG A 86 1.81 -3.22 -20.99
C ARG A 86 2.37 -1.85 -20.61
N PHE A 87 3.12 -1.22 -21.53
CA PHE A 87 3.55 0.17 -21.39
C PHE A 87 2.35 1.13 -21.47
N ILE A 88 1.45 0.95 -22.45
CA ILE A 88 0.24 1.76 -22.62
C ILE A 88 -0.73 1.62 -21.44
N ASP A 89 -0.81 0.43 -20.81
CA ASP A 89 -1.60 0.20 -19.59
C ASP A 89 -1.17 1.07 -18.39
N ALA A 90 0.05 1.64 -18.42
CA ALA A 90 0.51 2.57 -17.40
C ALA A 90 -0.22 3.93 -17.48
N PHE A 91 -0.80 4.26 -18.62
CA PHE A 91 -1.48 5.53 -18.90
C PHE A 91 -2.99 5.43 -18.65
N PRO A 92 -3.72 6.57 -18.60
CA PRO A 92 -5.17 6.55 -18.49
C PRO A 92 -5.81 5.72 -19.62
N PRO A 93 -6.88 4.94 -19.37
CA PRO A 93 -7.51 4.08 -20.39
C PRO A 93 -8.01 4.81 -21.64
N GLN A 94 -8.22 6.12 -21.55
CA GLN A 94 -8.57 6.95 -22.69
C GLN A 94 -7.44 7.05 -23.72
N VAL A 95 -6.19 6.96 -23.27
CA VAL A 95 -5.00 6.94 -24.15
C VAL A 95 -5.05 5.72 -25.05
N GLU A 96 -5.24 4.52 -24.50
CA GLU A 96 -5.32 3.26 -25.26
C GLU A 96 -6.35 3.34 -26.40
N LYS A 97 -7.53 3.92 -26.13
CA LYS A 97 -8.59 4.08 -27.14
C LYS A 97 -8.19 4.97 -28.31
N ILE A 98 -7.31 5.93 -28.06
CA ILE A 98 -6.84 6.89 -29.06
C ILE A 98 -5.58 6.35 -29.74
N PHE A 99 -4.71 5.67 -28.99
CA PHE A 99 -3.42 5.17 -29.44
C PHE A 99 -3.52 3.73 -29.93
N THR A 100 -4.08 3.56 -31.13
CA THR A 100 -4.29 2.26 -31.80
C THR A 100 -3.71 2.24 -33.21
N HIS A 101 -3.66 1.07 -33.84
CA HIS A 101 -3.18 0.93 -35.22
C HIS A 101 -3.92 1.87 -36.19
N GLY A 102 -3.16 2.61 -37.00
CA GLY A 102 -3.70 3.62 -37.93
C GLY A 102 -4.08 4.96 -37.30
N SER A 103 -3.96 5.10 -35.96
CA SER A 103 -4.14 6.38 -35.28
C SER A 103 -2.88 7.25 -35.34
N LYS A 104 -3.09 8.55 -35.14
CA LYS A 104 -2.01 9.55 -35.07
C LYS A 104 -2.26 10.46 -33.87
N ILE A 105 -1.26 10.66 -33.04
CA ILE A 105 -1.29 11.62 -31.93
C ILE A 105 -0.15 12.61 -32.14
N ASP A 106 -0.48 13.90 -32.27
CA ASP A 106 0.47 14.98 -32.60
C ASP A 106 1.52 14.61 -33.65
N ASN A 107 1.02 14.19 -34.80
CA ASN A 107 1.82 13.77 -35.94
C ASN A 107 2.62 12.47 -35.81
N ILE A 108 2.59 11.81 -34.66
CA ILE A 108 3.22 10.50 -34.46
C ILE A 108 2.19 9.43 -34.79
N LYS A 109 2.48 8.58 -35.78
CA LYS A 109 1.66 7.40 -36.06
C LYS A 109 1.97 6.32 -35.04
N HIS A 110 0.97 5.53 -34.70
CA HIS A 110 1.15 4.38 -33.82
C HIS A 110 2.25 3.43 -34.31
N GLU A 111 2.39 3.25 -35.62
CA GLU A 111 3.42 2.39 -36.22
C GLU A 111 4.82 2.97 -36.06
N ASP A 112 4.97 4.28 -36.21
CA ASP A 112 6.26 4.97 -36.04
C ASP A 112 6.71 4.88 -34.58
N PHE A 113 5.78 5.07 -33.65
CA PHE A 113 6.06 4.88 -32.22
C PHE A 113 6.44 3.43 -31.91
N ARG A 114 5.71 2.44 -32.45
CA ARG A 114 6.04 1.02 -32.28
C ARG A 114 7.46 0.73 -32.76
N MET A 115 7.85 1.27 -33.92
CA MET A 115 9.19 1.11 -34.47
C MET A 115 10.25 1.70 -33.54
N THR A 116 10.07 2.92 -33.03
CA THR A 116 10.99 3.52 -32.05
C THR A 116 11.05 2.70 -30.74
N PHE A 117 9.91 2.18 -30.28
CA PHE A 117 9.84 1.35 -29.08
C PHE A 117 10.66 0.05 -29.24
N ASP A 118 10.58 -0.58 -30.42
CA ASP A 118 11.36 -1.77 -30.77
C ASP A 118 12.86 -1.46 -30.92
N GLU A 119 13.21 -0.32 -31.51
CA GLU A 119 14.59 0.17 -31.66
C GLU A 119 15.25 0.45 -30.30
N ASP A 120 14.56 1.15 -29.40
CA ASP A 120 15.06 1.42 -28.04
C ASP A 120 15.28 0.12 -27.26
N TYR A 121 14.40 -0.87 -27.43
CA TYR A 121 14.61 -2.20 -26.86
C TYR A 121 15.85 -2.88 -27.43
N ALA A 122 16.04 -2.86 -28.75
CA ALA A 122 17.20 -3.44 -29.43
C ALA A 122 18.52 -2.76 -29.02
N ASP A 123 18.52 -1.43 -28.88
CA ASP A 123 19.65 -0.65 -28.38
C ASP A 123 20.02 -1.09 -26.95
N ASN A 124 19.03 -1.22 -26.06
CA ASN A 124 19.26 -1.70 -24.71
C ASN A 124 19.76 -3.15 -24.69
N LEU A 125 19.22 -4.00 -25.56
CA LEU A 125 19.68 -5.39 -25.72
C LEU A 125 21.16 -5.44 -26.15
N ALA A 126 21.56 -4.62 -27.12
CA ALA A 126 22.93 -4.52 -27.60
C ALA A 126 23.88 -3.98 -26.51
N ARG A 127 23.43 -3.00 -25.73
CA ARG A 127 24.25 -2.34 -24.69
C ARG A 127 24.39 -3.18 -23.43
N PHE A 128 23.32 -3.80 -22.96
CA PHE A 128 23.27 -4.46 -21.65
C PHE A 128 23.24 -5.99 -21.74
N GLY A 129 22.83 -6.55 -22.88
CA GLY A 129 22.73 -8.00 -23.13
C GLY A 129 21.35 -8.59 -22.89
N ASN A 130 21.17 -9.87 -23.24
CA ASN A 130 19.88 -10.57 -23.34
C ASN A 130 19.03 -10.66 -22.07
N ARG A 131 19.60 -10.33 -20.91
CA ARG A 131 18.93 -10.44 -19.61
C ARG A 131 18.95 -9.13 -18.82
N PHE A 132 19.01 -8.00 -19.53
CA PHE A 132 19.00 -6.71 -18.87
C PHE A 132 17.72 -6.52 -18.04
N ARG A 133 17.87 -5.85 -16.90
CA ARG A 133 16.78 -5.51 -15.98
C ARG A 133 16.73 -4.01 -15.78
N VAL A 134 15.52 -3.48 -15.83
CA VAL A 134 15.22 -2.10 -15.47
C VAL A 134 14.66 -2.11 -14.06
N ARG A 135 15.33 -1.41 -13.14
CA ARG A 135 14.82 -1.18 -11.79
C ARG A 135 14.64 0.31 -11.60
N TYR A 136 13.61 0.70 -10.86
CA TYR A 136 13.42 2.09 -10.46
C TYR A 136 13.35 2.22 -8.94
N THR A 137 13.66 3.40 -8.44
CA THR A 137 13.46 3.78 -7.05
C THR A 137 12.90 5.18 -7.01
N VAL A 138 11.74 5.35 -6.38
CA VAL A 138 11.16 6.66 -6.11
C VAL A 138 12.02 7.39 -5.09
N LYS A 139 12.54 8.57 -5.46
CA LYS A 139 13.35 9.42 -4.61
C LYS A 139 12.53 10.51 -3.97
N VAL A 140 11.75 11.23 -4.78
CA VAL A 140 10.94 12.37 -4.34
C VAL A 140 9.59 12.32 -5.06
N LYS A 141 8.54 12.75 -4.37
CA LYS A 141 7.21 13.02 -4.94
C LYS A 141 6.92 14.50 -4.70
N GLU A 142 6.77 15.25 -5.78
CA GLU A 142 6.44 16.67 -5.75
C GLU A 142 4.96 16.82 -6.12
N TYR A 143 4.19 17.43 -5.22
CA TYR A 143 2.76 17.62 -5.41
C TYR A 143 2.50 18.94 -6.10
N TRP A 144 1.68 18.89 -7.14
CA TRP A 144 1.28 20.09 -7.86
C TRP A 144 0.27 20.89 -7.03
N SER A 145 0.28 22.21 -7.20
CA SER A 145 -0.73 23.07 -6.60
C SER A 145 -2.12 22.81 -7.18
N LYS A 146 -3.16 23.21 -6.46
CA LYS A 146 -4.54 23.07 -6.95
C LYS A 146 -4.76 23.87 -8.22
N GLU A 147 -4.11 25.01 -8.32
CA GLU A 147 -4.15 25.94 -9.46
C GLU A 147 -3.55 25.27 -10.71
N GLU A 148 -2.37 24.65 -10.59
CA GLU A 148 -1.74 23.89 -11.67
C GLU A 148 -2.56 22.66 -12.08
N ILE A 149 -3.11 21.93 -11.12
CA ILE A 149 -3.98 20.79 -11.41
C ILE A 149 -5.24 21.24 -12.17
N ASN A 150 -5.82 22.38 -11.79
CA ASN A 150 -7.02 22.89 -12.43
C ASN A 150 -6.77 23.36 -13.86
N SER A 151 -5.59 23.93 -14.15
CA SER A 151 -5.23 24.28 -15.53
C SER A 151 -5.02 23.02 -16.40
N ARG A 152 -4.36 21.97 -15.88
CA ARG A 152 -4.14 20.72 -16.64
C ARG A 152 -5.38 19.88 -16.87
N LYS A 153 -6.38 19.96 -16.01
CA LYS A 153 -7.69 19.31 -16.26
C LYS A 153 -8.30 19.70 -17.60
N ILE A 154 -8.09 20.94 -18.04
CA ILE A 154 -8.60 21.43 -19.33
C ILE A 154 -7.92 20.65 -20.47
N GLN A 155 -6.60 20.62 -20.48
CA GLN A 155 -5.83 19.92 -21.51
C GLN A 155 -6.05 18.41 -21.52
N LEU A 156 -6.09 17.77 -20.34
CA LEU A 156 -6.38 16.33 -20.23
C LEU A 156 -7.76 15.98 -20.78
N TYR A 157 -8.73 16.89 -20.66
CA TYR A 157 -10.05 16.70 -21.26
C TYR A 157 -10.02 16.94 -22.77
N ASP A 158 -9.41 18.03 -23.22
CA ASP A 158 -9.44 18.44 -24.63
C ASP A 158 -8.64 17.47 -25.53
N ILE A 159 -7.50 16.96 -25.05
CA ILE A 159 -6.62 16.06 -25.81
C ILE A 159 -7.05 14.60 -25.64
N TRP A 160 -7.26 14.18 -24.39
CA TRP A 160 -7.41 12.76 -24.06
C TRP A 160 -8.85 12.38 -23.67
N GLY A 161 -9.80 13.32 -23.66
CA GLY A 161 -11.18 13.04 -23.24
C GLY A 161 -11.30 12.62 -21.77
N ILE A 162 -10.30 12.92 -20.92
CA ILE A 162 -10.31 12.56 -19.50
C ILE A 162 -11.22 13.54 -18.76
N PRO A 163 -12.33 13.10 -18.11
CA PRO A 163 -13.26 14.02 -17.45
C PRO A 163 -12.58 14.83 -16.36
N LYS A 164 -12.72 16.17 -16.40
CA LYS A 164 -12.09 17.11 -15.44
C LYS A 164 -12.38 16.74 -13.97
N THR A 165 -13.58 16.27 -13.69
CA THR A 165 -14.04 15.87 -12.35
C THR A 165 -13.42 14.57 -11.83
N SER A 166 -12.88 13.74 -12.74
CA SER A 166 -12.26 12.46 -12.43
C SER A 166 -10.80 12.59 -11.96
N VAL A 167 -10.12 13.67 -12.38
CA VAL A 167 -8.76 14.01 -11.98
C VAL A 167 -8.77 14.53 -10.55
N LYS A 168 -8.07 13.82 -9.66
CA LYS A 168 -8.02 14.11 -8.23
C LYS A 168 -6.71 14.74 -7.79
N ASP A 169 -5.62 14.41 -8.47
CA ASP A 169 -4.28 14.86 -8.09
C ASP A 169 -3.31 14.71 -9.26
N ILE A 170 -2.22 15.48 -9.24
CA ILE A 170 -1.09 15.35 -10.17
C ILE A 170 0.19 15.51 -9.35
N ILE A 171 1.17 14.64 -9.58
CA ILE A 171 2.46 14.68 -8.91
C ILE A 171 3.58 14.48 -9.93
N THR A 172 4.75 15.03 -9.65
CA THR A 172 6.00 14.67 -10.33
C THR A 172 6.76 13.68 -9.47
N VAL A 173 7.12 12.52 -10.05
CA VAL A 173 7.88 11.47 -9.36
C VAL A 173 9.31 11.46 -9.89
N ASN A 174 10.24 11.84 -9.03
CA ASN A 174 11.66 11.76 -9.33
C ASN A 174 12.15 10.33 -9.05
N LEU A 175 12.63 9.67 -10.09
CA LEU A 175 13.03 8.27 -10.10
C LEU A 175 14.53 8.17 -10.31
N ARG A 176 15.19 7.28 -9.57
CA ARG A 176 16.47 6.71 -10.01
C ARG A 176 16.18 5.42 -10.75
N VAL A 177 16.53 5.37 -12.03
CA VAL A 177 16.38 4.20 -12.89
C VAL A 177 17.75 3.57 -13.09
N THR A 178 17.82 2.25 -12.95
CA THR A 178 19.03 1.45 -13.11
C THR A 178 18.77 0.38 -14.15
N LEU A 179 19.53 0.41 -15.25
CA LEU A 179 19.61 -0.64 -16.24
C LEU A 179 20.82 -1.49 -15.91
N ARG A 180 20.60 -2.76 -15.63
CA ARG A 180 21.66 -3.71 -15.31
C ARG A 180 21.57 -4.91 -16.22
N GLY A 181 22.62 -5.19 -16.96
CA GLY A 181 22.75 -6.42 -17.74
C GLY A 181 24.08 -7.11 -17.52
N ASP A 182 24.35 -8.13 -18.33
CA ASP A 182 25.56 -8.96 -18.21
C ASP A 182 26.81 -8.20 -18.69
N ARG A 183 26.64 -7.15 -19.53
CA ARG A 183 27.74 -6.36 -20.12
C ARG A 183 28.11 -5.13 -19.29
N GLN A 184 27.10 -4.42 -18.77
CA GLN A 184 27.29 -3.19 -18.03
C GLN A 184 26.09 -2.87 -17.13
N GLU A 185 26.27 -1.89 -16.26
CA GLU A 185 25.22 -1.29 -15.44
C GLU A 185 25.27 0.23 -15.61
N GLN A 186 24.12 0.85 -15.78
CA GLN A 186 23.98 2.31 -15.85
C GLN A 186 22.82 2.74 -14.97
N SER A 187 23.01 3.81 -14.22
CA SER A 187 21.94 4.49 -13.48
C SER A 187 21.81 5.93 -13.96
N TYR A 188 20.57 6.39 -14.06
CA TYR A 188 20.24 7.79 -14.31
C TYR A 188 19.03 8.20 -13.47
N THR A 189 18.78 9.50 -13.40
CA THR A 189 17.57 10.06 -12.80
C THR A 189 16.65 10.59 -13.87
N MET A 190 15.35 10.38 -13.69
CA MET A 190 14.30 10.94 -14.53
C MET A 190 13.14 11.41 -13.67
N ALA A 191 12.36 12.35 -14.18
CA ALA A 191 11.09 12.75 -13.61
C ALA A 191 9.96 12.20 -14.48
N LEU A 192 8.91 11.68 -13.85
CA LEU A 192 7.67 11.32 -14.53
C LEU A 192 6.50 11.96 -13.80
N ASP A 193 5.68 12.69 -14.55
CA ASP A 193 4.41 13.17 -14.03
C ASP A 193 3.40 12.02 -13.95
N MET A 194 2.60 12.03 -12.90
CA MET A 194 1.57 11.03 -12.64
C MET A 194 0.26 11.70 -12.30
N VAL A 195 -0.84 11.17 -12.85
CA VAL A 195 -2.19 11.69 -12.65
C VAL A 195 -3.04 10.69 -11.88
N LYS A 196 -3.74 11.16 -10.84
CA LYS A 196 -4.69 10.34 -10.09
C LYS A 196 -6.09 10.50 -10.68
N ILE A 197 -6.63 9.42 -11.23
CA ILE A 197 -7.97 9.38 -11.83
C ILE A 197 -8.80 8.35 -11.07
N ARG A 198 -9.92 8.81 -10.47
CA ARG A 198 -10.85 7.96 -9.69
C ARG A 198 -10.14 7.04 -8.67
N GLY A 199 -9.11 7.55 -8.00
CA GLY A 199 -8.38 6.83 -6.95
C GLY A 199 -7.17 6.03 -7.42
N ARG A 200 -7.01 5.78 -8.72
CA ARG A 200 -5.85 5.08 -9.30
C ARG A 200 -4.86 6.08 -9.90
N TRP A 201 -3.57 5.79 -9.78
CA TRP A 201 -2.52 6.58 -10.44
C TRP A 201 -2.26 6.03 -11.84
N TYR A 202 -1.87 6.92 -12.74
CA TYR A 202 -1.43 6.61 -14.09
C TYR A 202 -0.25 7.51 -14.41
N VAL A 203 0.61 7.10 -15.33
CA VAL A 203 1.58 8.00 -15.95
C VAL A 203 0.79 9.10 -16.65
N TYR A 204 1.16 10.36 -16.40
CA TYR A 204 0.52 11.49 -17.04
C TYR A 204 0.80 11.39 -18.56
N PRO A 205 -0.25 11.44 -19.41
CA PRO A 205 -0.06 11.34 -20.85
C PRO A 205 0.43 12.68 -21.40
N ASP A 206 1.75 12.87 -21.31
CA ASP A 206 2.48 13.94 -21.99
C ASP A 206 3.24 13.36 -23.20
N TYR A 207 3.48 14.18 -24.21
CA TYR A 207 4.23 13.80 -25.40
C TYR A 207 5.65 13.33 -25.07
N ASP A 208 6.30 13.99 -24.12
CA ASP A 208 7.64 13.61 -23.62
C ASP A 208 7.63 12.24 -22.91
N ALA A 209 6.48 11.78 -22.42
CA ALA A 209 6.34 10.46 -21.82
C ALA A 209 6.24 9.32 -22.85
N PHE A 210 5.82 9.64 -24.08
CA PHE A 210 5.82 8.72 -25.23
C PHE A 210 7.14 8.81 -25.99
N MET A 211 7.64 10.01 -26.20
CA MET A 211 8.87 10.25 -26.94
C MET A 211 9.97 10.50 -25.93
N HIS A 212 10.71 9.44 -25.56
CA HIS A 212 12.10 9.64 -25.17
C HIS A 212 12.86 10.08 -26.43
N THR A 213 12.63 11.31 -26.89
CA THR A 213 13.54 11.90 -27.86
C THR A 213 14.88 11.94 -27.15
N LYS A 214 15.80 11.05 -27.57
CA LYS A 214 17.22 11.26 -27.33
C LYS A 214 17.48 12.75 -27.63
N PRO A 215 18.09 13.50 -26.69
CA PRO A 215 18.47 14.88 -26.97
C PRO A 215 19.29 14.98 -28.26
#